data_AF-A0A2N4XIW0-F1
#
_entry.id   AF-A0A2N4XIW0-F1
#
_cell.length_a   1.000
_cell.length_b   1.000
_cell.length_c   1.000
_cell.angle_alpha   90.00
_cell.angle_beta   90.00
_cell.angle_gamma   90.00
#
_symmetry.space_group_name_H-M   'P 1'
#
loop_
_entity.id
_entity.type
_entity.pdbx_description
1 polymer ?
#
loop_
_entity_poly.entity_id
_entity_poly.type
_entity_poly.pdbx_seq_one_letter_code
_entity_poly.pdbx_strand_id
1 'polypeptide(L)'
;MNKIQAAIKMKCPRCQEGEVFLNRNPYALKQLTAMHKHCPKCGLKYEREIGFFYGAMYVSYMFNIALFVIATVAYYLFFEERVDWLWYILGYLGLTFLLFPVIYRLSRSIWLQAFNKYEPGSATHKH
;
A
#
# COMPACT_ATOMS: atom_id res chain seq x y z
N MET A 1 -4.51 -2.56 -17.59
CA MET A 1 -3.98 -1.50 -16.67
C MET A 1 -2.49 -1.77 -16.45
N ASN A 2 -1.66 -0.75 -16.21
CA ASN A 2 -0.26 -1.01 -15.84
C ASN A 2 -0.16 -1.50 -14.39
N LYS A 3 0.86 -2.29 -14.05
CA LYS A 3 1.04 -2.90 -12.71
C LYS A 3 1.00 -1.86 -11.57
N ILE A 4 1.61 -0.70 -11.78
CA ILE A 4 1.65 0.39 -10.80
C ILE A 4 0.25 0.95 -10.55
N GLN A 5 -0.53 1.18 -11.61
CA GLN A 5 -1.92 1.65 -11.47
C GLN A 5 -2.79 0.62 -10.75
N ALA A 6 -2.56 -0.67 -11.00
CA ALA A 6 -3.27 -1.74 -10.30
C ALA A 6 -2.88 -1.81 -8.82
N ALA A 7 -1.61 -1.56 -8.47
CA ALA A 7 -1.15 -1.46 -7.09
C ALA A 7 -1.82 -0.29 -6.35
N ILE A 8 -1.83 0.90 -6.96
CA ILE A 8 -2.43 2.11 -6.37
C ILE A 8 -3.95 1.95 -6.20
N LYS A 9 -4.62 1.36 -7.19
CA LYS A 9 -6.07 1.08 -7.12
C LYS A 9 -6.42 -0.14 -6.26
N MET A 10 -5.44 -0.80 -5.64
CA MET A 10 -5.62 -1.99 -4.81
C MET A 10 -6.41 -3.11 -5.52
N LYS A 11 -6.11 -3.29 -6.81
CA LYS A 11 -6.73 -4.31 -7.66
C LYS A 11 -5.90 -5.59 -7.68
N CYS A 12 -6.57 -6.69 -8.00
CA CYS A 12 -5.95 -8.01 -8.12
C CYS A 12 -4.75 -7.96 -9.08
N PRO A 13 -3.59 -8.56 -8.73
CA PRO A 13 -2.43 -8.53 -9.61
C PRO A 13 -2.56 -9.40 -10.86
N ARG A 14 -3.41 -10.43 -10.82
CA ARG A 14 -3.65 -11.33 -11.95
C ARG A 14 -4.64 -10.76 -12.95
N CYS A 15 -5.86 -10.42 -12.49
CA CYS A 15 -6.94 -9.96 -13.38
C CYS A 15 -7.11 -8.44 -13.44
N GLN A 16 -6.55 -7.67 -12.49
CA GLN A 16 -6.70 -6.20 -12.37
C GLN A 16 -8.13 -5.65 -12.20
N GLU A 17 -9.15 -6.51 -12.15
CA GLU A 17 -10.55 -6.11 -11.97
C GLU A 17 -11.05 -6.32 -10.54
N GLY A 18 -10.68 -7.45 -9.94
CA GLY A 18 -11.11 -7.83 -8.59
C GLY A 18 -10.50 -6.94 -7.51
N GLU A 19 -11.26 -6.74 -6.44
CA GLU A 19 -10.80 -5.98 -5.27
C GLU A 19 -10.02 -6.89 -4.32
N VAL A 20 -8.94 -6.35 -3.76
CA VAL A 20 -8.12 -7.09 -2.79
C VAL A 20 -8.70 -6.93 -1.38
N PHE A 21 -9.00 -5.70 -0.98
CA PHE A 21 -9.55 -5.38 0.34
C PHE A 21 -11.08 -5.49 0.35
N LEU A 22 -11.67 -5.83 1.50
CA LEU A 22 -13.13 -5.84 1.67
C LEU A 22 -13.72 -4.43 1.64
N ASN A 23 -12.95 -3.46 2.12
CA ASN A 23 -13.36 -2.07 2.18
C ASN A 23 -12.36 -1.22 1.38
N ARG A 24 -12.88 -0.40 0.47
CA ARG A 24 -12.08 0.50 -0.35
C ARG A 24 -11.47 1.66 0.45
N ASN A 25 -12.08 2.05 1.57
CA ASN A 25 -11.58 3.15 2.40
C ASN A 25 -10.39 2.71 3.28
N PRO A 26 -9.17 3.27 3.09
CA PRO A 26 -8.01 2.97 3.93
C PRO A 26 -8.16 3.46 5.37
N TYR A 27 -8.95 4.52 5.61
CA TYR A 27 -9.14 5.11 6.93
C TYR A 27 -10.14 4.34 7.81
N ALA A 28 -10.77 3.29 7.29
CA ALA A 28 -11.57 2.37 8.10
C ALA A 28 -10.65 1.46 8.94
N LEU A 29 -10.10 1.99 10.04
CA LEU A 29 -9.04 1.33 10.84
C LEU A 29 -9.40 -0.09 11.29
N LYS A 30 -10.66 -0.35 11.68
CA LYS A 30 -11.14 -1.70 12.06
C LYS A 30 -11.02 -2.72 10.93
N GLN A 31 -11.00 -2.27 9.67
CA GLN A 31 -10.94 -3.09 8.46
C GLN A 31 -9.68 -2.79 7.63
N LEU A 32 -8.65 -2.21 8.24
CA LEU A 32 -7.42 -1.84 7.54
C LEU A 32 -6.76 -3.07 6.86
N THR A 33 -6.76 -4.20 7.57
CA THR A 33 -6.18 -5.48 7.16
C THR A 33 -7.18 -6.44 6.53
N ALA A 34 -8.47 -6.07 6.48
CA ALA A 34 -9.53 -6.94 5.98
C ALA A 34 -9.40 -7.12 4.46
N MET A 35 -8.99 -8.32 4.05
CA MET A 35 -8.75 -8.70 2.66
C MET A 35 -9.54 -9.96 2.31
N HIS A 36 -9.95 -10.08 1.04
CA HIS A 36 -10.58 -11.30 0.58
C HIS A 36 -9.55 -12.44 0.65
N LYS A 37 -9.98 -13.68 0.89
CA LYS A 37 -9.07 -14.84 0.81
C LYS A 37 -8.71 -15.16 -0.63
N HIS A 38 -9.70 -15.07 -1.51
CA HIS A 38 -9.59 -15.29 -2.94
C HIS A 38 -10.12 -14.07 -3.70
N CYS A 39 -9.58 -13.81 -4.88
CA CYS A 39 -10.08 -12.78 -5.76
C CYS A 39 -11.53 -13.09 -6.18
N PRO A 40 -12.49 -12.14 -6.04
CA PRO A 40 -13.89 -12.38 -6.39
C PRO A 40 -14.15 -12.58 -7.89
N LYS A 41 -13.16 -12.27 -8.74
CA LYS A 41 -13.25 -12.41 -10.21
C LYS A 41 -12.53 -13.66 -10.71
N CYS A 42 -11.22 -13.75 -10.50
CA CYS A 42 -10.39 -14.83 -11.04
C CYS A 42 -10.07 -15.96 -10.04
N GLY A 43 -10.57 -15.91 -8.80
CA GLY A 43 -10.32 -16.96 -7.80
C GLY A 43 -8.90 -17.00 -7.23
N LEU A 44 -7.99 -16.10 -7.63
CA LEU A 44 -6.62 -16.07 -7.11
C LEU A 44 -6.60 -15.99 -5.57
N LYS A 45 -6.00 -16.98 -4.91
CA LYS A 45 -5.70 -16.92 -3.47
C LYS A 45 -4.64 -15.85 -3.20
N TYR A 46 -4.99 -14.80 -2.46
CA TYR A 46 -4.06 -13.69 -2.20
C TYR A 46 -2.97 -14.08 -1.18
N GLU A 47 -3.33 -14.86 -0.17
CA GLU A 47 -2.39 -15.38 0.83
C GLU A 47 -2.04 -16.83 0.50
N ARG A 48 -0.85 -17.04 -0.09
CA ARG A 48 -0.37 -18.37 -0.48
C ARG A 48 0.01 -19.20 0.75
N GLU A 49 0.75 -18.57 1.65
CA GLU A 49 1.33 -19.14 2.87
C GLU A 49 1.03 -18.26 4.10
N ILE A 50 0.99 -18.86 5.28
CA ILE A 50 0.83 -18.13 6.54
C ILE A 50 2.02 -17.19 6.70
N GLY A 51 1.76 -15.89 6.88
CA GLY A 51 2.83 -14.89 7.02
C GLY A 51 3.35 -14.32 5.69
N PHE A 52 2.74 -14.63 4.55
CA PHE A 52 3.14 -14.07 3.24
C PHE A 52 3.31 -12.54 3.23
N PHE A 53 2.53 -11.81 4.04
CA PHE A 53 2.58 -10.35 4.13
C PHE A 53 3.66 -9.79 5.06
N TYR A 54 4.51 -10.61 5.70
CA TYR A 54 5.66 -10.10 6.46
C TYR A 54 6.61 -9.29 5.56
N GLY A 55 6.82 -9.75 4.32
CA GLY A 55 7.59 -8.98 3.33
C GLY A 55 6.98 -7.62 2.98
N ALA A 56 5.65 -7.52 2.96
CA ALA A 56 4.96 -6.24 2.74
C ALA A 56 5.17 -5.24 3.88
N MET A 57 5.52 -5.69 5.09
CA MET A 57 5.90 -4.80 6.19
C MET A 57 7.23 -4.10 5.91
N TYR A 58 8.23 -4.82 5.37
CA TYR A 58 9.50 -4.23 4.95
C TYR A 58 9.32 -3.19 3.84
N VAL A 59 8.43 -3.45 2.87
CA VAL A 59 8.08 -2.45 1.85
C VAL A 59 7.50 -1.18 2.49
N SER A 60 6.65 -1.33 3.51
CA SER A 60 6.08 -0.18 4.25
C SER A 60 7.15 0.60 5.01
N TYR A 61 8.14 -0.11 5.57
CA TYR A 61 9.27 0.49 6.25
C TYR A 61 10.14 1.31 5.28
N MET A 62 10.43 0.78 4.09
CA MET A 62 11.15 1.52 3.05
C MET A 62 10.44 2.81 2.64
N PHE A 63 9.10 2.78 2.50
CA PHE A 63 8.32 3.98 2.21
C PHE A 63 8.42 5.02 3.34
N ASN A 64 8.39 4.59 4.60
CA ASN A 64 8.54 5.50 5.74
C ASN A 64 9.93 6.13 5.79
N ILE A 65 11.00 5.36 5.53
CA ILE A 65 12.36 5.92 5.45
C ILE A 65 12.44 6.94 4.32
N ALA A 66 11.93 6.60 3.13
CA ALA A 66 11.93 7.52 2.00
C ALA A 66 11.18 8.82 2.33
N LEU A 67 10.00 8.71 2.95
CA LEU A 67 9.21 9.86 3.39
C LEU A 67 9.98 10.72 4.42
N PHE A 68 10.62 10.09 5.39
CA PHE A 68 11.42 10.77 6.41
C PHE A 68 12.60 11.55 5.81
N VAL A 69 13.37 10.90 4.93
CA VAL A 69 14.54 11.52 4.28
C VAL A 69 14.09 12.68 3.40
N ILE A 70 13.05 12.49 2.58
CA ILE A 70 12.52 13.55 1.70
C ILE A 70 12.01 14.73 2.54
N ALA A 71 11.23 14.47 3.59
CA ALA A 71 10.69 15.53 4.46
C ALA A 71 11.82 16.30 5.16
N THR A 72 12.85 15.59 5.64
CA THR A 72 13.96 16.19 6.37
C THR A 72 14.86 17.02 5.46
N VAL A 73 15.16 16.51 4.26
CA VAL A 73 15.89 17.28 3.25
C VAL A 73 15.09 18.52 2.82
N ALA A 74 13.78 18.38 2.59
CA ALA A 74 12.93 19.52 2.25
C ALA A 74 12.87 20.56 3.38
N TYR A 75 12.87 20.13 4.64
CA TYR A 75 12.94 21.03 5.79
C TYR A 75 14.22 21.88 5.77
N TYR A 76 15.39 21.24 5.65
CA TYR A 76 16.67 21.97 5.63
C TYR A 76 16.80 22.90 4.42
N LEU A 77 16.24 22.53 3.27
CA LEU A 77 16.34 23.35 2.05
C LEU A 77 15.40 24.56 2.03
N PHE A 78 14.21 24.46 2.63
CA PHE A 78 13.14 25.44 2.41
C PHE A 78 12.52 26.03 3.69
N PHE A 79 12.63 25.35 4.83
CA PHE A 79 11.85 25.67 6.03
C PHE A 79 12.67 25.95 7.28
N GLU A 80 13.98 25.64 7.29
CA GLU A 80 14.86 25.80 8.46
C GLU A 80 14.81 27.21 9.07
N GLU A 81 14.82 28.27 8.25
CA GLU A 81 14.80 29.65 8.75
C GLU A 81 13.41 30.12 9.21
N ARG A 82 12.33 29.40 8.87
CA ARG A 82 10.94 29.85 9.05
C ARG A 82 10.14 29.03 10.05
N VAL A 83 10.52 27.79 10.27
CA VAL A 83 9.76 26.81 11.05
C VAL A 83 10.68 26.18 12.07
N ASP A 84 10.35 26.32 13.35
CA ASP A 84 11.13 25.67 14.40
C ASP A 84 11.11 24.14 14.22
N TRP A 85 12.21 23.50 14.58
CA TRP A 85 12.38 22.05 14.51
C TRP A 85 11.26 21.26 15.20
N LEU A 86 10.74 21.79 16.33
CA LEU A 86 9.65 21.16 17.07
C LEU A 86 8.34 21.14 16.25
N TRP A 87 8.01 22.24 15.56
CA TRP A 87 6.83 22.32 14.71
C TRP A 87 6.96 21.43 13.48
N TYR A 88 8.16 21.33 12.91
CA TYR A 88 8.45 20.39 11.83
C TYR A 88 8.21 18.94 12.27
N ILE A 89 8.77 18.51 13.42
CA ILE A 89 8.58 17.15 13.95
C ILE A 89 7.09 16.84 14.17
N LEU A 90 6.35 17.76 14.79
CA LEU A 90 4.91 17.56 15.04
C LEU A 90 4.13 17.44 13.72
N GLY A 91 4.45 18.29 12.74
CA GLY A 91 3.86 18.23 11.40
C GLY A 91 4.18 16.91 10.69
N TYR A 92 5.44 16.46 10.76
CA TYR A 92 5.89 15.19 10.18
C TYR A 92 5.20 13.97 10.83
N LEU A 93 5.10 13.95 12.17
CA LEU A 93 4.37 12.91 12.91
C LEU A 93 2.90 12.87 12.50
N GLY A 94 2.24 14.03 12.44
CA GLY A 94 0.85 14.15 12.00
C GLY A 94 0.65 13.64 10.58
N LEU A 95 1.52 14.02 9.65
CA LEU A 95 1.49 13.56 8.26
C LEU A 95 1.69 12.04 8.17
N THR A 96 2.67 11.51 8.90
CA THR A 96 2.98 10.07 8.90
C THR A 96 1.81 9.27 9.46
N PHE A 97 1.18 9.74 10.53
CA PHE A 97 0.01 9.09 11.12
C PHE A 97 -1.19 9.10 10.16
N LEU A 98 -1.39 10.19 9.43
CA LEU A 98 -2.43 10.30 8.41
C LEU A 98 -2.18 9.39 7.20
N LEU A 99 -0.92 9.25 6.78
CA LEU A 99 -0.53 8.43 5.63
C LEU A 99 -0.36 6.94 5.98
N PHE A 100 -0.17 6.60 7.25
CA PHE A 100 0.00 5.23 7.74
C PHE A 100 -0.99 4.21 7.11
N PRO A 101 -2.32 4.41 7.18
CA PRO A 101 -3.26 3.43 6.62
C PRO A 101 -3.12 3.26 5.10
N VAL A 102 -2.76 4.33 4.40
CA VAL A 102 -2.57 4.32 2.94
C VAL A 102 -1.30 3.55 2.58
N ILE A 103 -0.16 3.90 3.20
CA ILE A 103 1.13 3.25 2.96
C ILE A 103 1.03 1.75 3.29
N TYR A 104 0.40 1.40 4.40
CA TYR A 104 0.23 0.01 4.82
C TYR A 104 -0.49 -0.84 3.76
N ARG A 105 -1.62 -0.36 3.24
CA ARG A 105 -2.38 -1.08 2.21
C ARG A 105 -1.66 -1.10 0.87
N LEU A 106 -1.03 0.02 0.51
CA LEU A 106 -0.26 0.14 -0.74
C LEU A 106 0.87 -0.88 -0.77
N SER A 107 1.63 -1.01 0.32
CA SER A 107 2.72 -1.98 0.43
C SER A 107 2.26 -3.41 0.26
N ARG A 108 1.11 -3.80 0.84
CA ARG A 108 0.51 -5.12 0.62
C ARG A 108 0.08 -5.32 -0.84
N SER A 109 -0.46 -4.29 -1.47
CA SER A 109 -0.84 -4.37 -2.88
C SER A 109 0.38 -4.48 -3.80
N ILE A 110 1.44 -3.69 -3.56
CA ILE A 110 2.70 -3.76 -4.30
C ILE A 110 3.34 -5.14 -4.13
N TRP A 111 3.35 -5.68 -2.92
CA TRP A 111 3.84 -7.03 -2.65
C TRP A 111 3.08 -8.08 -3.48
N LEU A 112 1.75 -8.02 -3.51
CA LEU A 112 0.94 -8.90 -4.35
C LEU A 112 1.29 -8.77 -5.85
N GLN A 113 1.53 -7.56 -6.34
CA GLN A 113 1.91 -7.29 -7.75
C GLN A 113 3.33 -7.78 -8.09
N ALA A 114 4.24 -7.82 -7.12
CA ALA A 114 5.58 -8.34 -7.31
C ALA A 114 5.60 -9.88 -7.46
N PHE A 115 4.78 -10.58 -6.67
CA PHE A 115 4.75 -12.05 -6.63
C PHE A 115 3.75 -12.71 -7.58
N ASN A 116 2.89 -11.93 -8.23
CA ASN A 116 1.90 -12.45 -9.18
C ASN A 116 2.10 -11.79 -10.55
N LYS A 117 2.05 -12.61 -11.60
CA LYS A 117 2.06 -12.12 -12.98
C LYS A 117 0.66 -11.71 -13.40
N TYR A 118 0.59 -10.69 -14.24
CA TYR A 118 -0.65 -10.25 -14.87
C TYR A 118 -1.03 -11.25 -15.96
N GLU A 119 -2.27 -11.73 -15.96
CA GLU A 119 -2.81 -12.67 -16.93
C GLU A 119 -4.12 -12.08 -17.49
N PRO A 120 -4.08 -11.45 -18.68
CA PRO A 120 -5.26 -10.89 -19.31
C PRO A 120 -6.27 -12.01 -19.63
N GLY A 121 -7.57 -11.76 -19.43
CA GLY A 121 -8.64 -12.74 -19.65
C GLY A 121 -8.93 -13.69 -18.47
N SER A 122 -8.10 -13.68 -17.43
CA SER A 122 -8.33 -14.50 -16.21
C SER A 122 -9.56 -14.10 -15.39
N ALA A 123 -10.19 -12.96 -15.69
CA ALA A 123 -11.42 -12.52 -15.01
C ALA A 123 -12.64 -13.39 -15.37
N THR A 124 -12.62 -14.03 -16.54
CA THR A 124 -13.77 -14.78 -17.09
C THR A 124 -13.74 -16.27 -16.73
N HIS A 125 -12.56 -16.80 -16.37
CA HIS A 125 -12.38 -18.19 -15.97
C HIS A 125 -12.21 -18.27 -14.44
N LYS A 126 -13.29 -18.63 -13.74
CA LYS A 126 -13.17 -19.14 -12.37
C LYS A 126 -12.62 -20.57 -12.47
N HIS A 127 -11.32 -20.73 -12.19
CA HIS A 127 -10.76 -22.04 -11.89
C HIS A 127 -11.25 -22.55 -10.54
#